data_AF-A0A5B7FTA3-F1
#
_entry.id   AF-A0A5B7FTA3-F1
#
_cell.length_a   1.000
_cell.length_b   1.000
_cell.length_c   1.000
_cell.angle_alpha   90.00
_cell.angle_beta   90.00
_cell.angle_gamma   90.00
#
_symmetry.space_group_name_H-M   'P 1'
#
loop_
_entity.id
_entity.type
_entity.pdbx_description
1 polymer ?
#
loop_
_entity_poly.entity_id
_entity_poly.type
_entity_poly.pdbx_seq_one_letter_code
_entity_poly.pdbx_strand_id
1 'polypeptide(L)'
;MLSILLILLVQGKWRSIHELTESLRIGKLHENIEVHHMDFPLRLLFYWDPLLTLLPKLLSQWVDNIQPHPALLVIGSGLHWMKKAEAVSPKSFESSTSAFDSFRQHMMSFLPLLAWQAKSTQIILLLQDHVQESQIFKKYLNIYSNNNIDQYNTFLSNYVSGTDITLWDSNIPFSDAYYLQCRQAYKNSYDMSWNCANPLHSGYVAVETYVSMLLNDICNPFLHLDSGYC
;
A
#
# COMPACT_ATOMS: atom_id res chain seq x y z
N MET A 1 -0.86 -2.67 -6.01
CA MET A 1 -1.47 -2.04 -4.82
C MET A 1 -0.74 -2.57 -3.61
N LEU A 2 0.13 -1.75 -3.02
CA LEU A 2 1.02 -2.20 -1.96
C LEU A 2 0.22 -2.44 -0.67
N SER A 3 0.31 -3.66 -0.15
CA SER A 3 0.07 -3.96 1.25
C SER A 3 1.31 -3.65 2.08
N ILE A 4 1.14 -3.59 3.40
CA ILE A 4 2.06 -2.99 4.37
C ILE A 4 3.53 -3.41 4.15
N LEU A 5 4.42 -2.43 4.01
CA LEU A 5 5.87 -2.58 4.05
C LEU A 5 6.38 -2.12 5.41
N LEU A 6 7.02 -3.00 6.15
CA LEU A 6 7.52 -2.81 7.50
C LEU A 6 9.02 -3.07 7.52
N ILE A 7 9.83 -2.20 8.11
CA ILE A 7 11.26 -2.48 8.32
C ILE A 7 11.47 -2.77 9.80
N LEU A 8 11.64 -4.04 10.19
CA LEU A 8 11.66 -4.52 11.59
C LEU A 8 12.68 -5.64 11.78
N LEU A 9 13.23 -5.88 12.98
CA LEU A 9 14.03 -7.07 13.39
C LEU A 9 13.16 -8.17 14.04
N VAL A 10 13.39 -9.49 13.76
CA VAL A 10 12.87 -10.74 14.43
C VAL A 10 12.59 -11.94 13.47
N GLN A 11 13.51 -12.92 13.42
CA GLN A 11 13.41 -14.34 12.98
C GLN A 11 12.40 -14.79 11.87
N GLY A 12 12.96 -15.11 10.69
CA GLY A 12 12.30 -15.82 9.57
C GLY A 12 13.29 -16.63 8.72
N LYS A 13 12.81 -17.26 7.62
CA LYS A 13 13.66 -18.01 6.68
C LYS A 13 14.38 -17.07 5.71
N TRP A 14 15.68 -17.25 5.55
CA TRP A 14 16.51 -16.47 4.62
C TRP A 14 16.11 -16.72 3.15
N ARG A 15 15.91 -15.64 2.40
CA ARG A 15 15.70 -15.63 0.95
C ARG A 15 16.46 -14.46 0.34
N SER A 16 17.06 -14.65 -0.83
CA SER A 16 17.66 -13.54 -1.58
C SER A 16 16.57 -12.72 -2.26
N ILE A 17 16.78 -11.41 -2.44
CA ILE A 17 15.79 -10.56 -3.14
C ILE A 17 15.57 -11.01 -4.59
N HIS A 18 16.61 -11.57 -5.22
CA HIS A 18 16.56 -12.13 -6.57
C HIS A 18 15.56 -13.29 -6.68
N GLU A 19 15.52 -14.19 -5.68
CA GLU A 19 14.55 -15.32 -5.63
C GLU A 19 13.10 -14.84 -5.54
N LEU A 20 12.88 -13.67 -4.93
CA LEU A 20 11.55 -13.10 -4.74
C LEU A 20 11.13 -12.20 -5.91
N THR A 21 12.10 -11.66 -6.66
CA THR A 21 11.86 -10.63 -7.67
C THR A 21 10.86 -11.10 -8.72
N GLU A 22 11.01 -12.32 -9.26
CA GLU A 22 10.06 -12.82 -10.28
C GLU A 22 8.65 -13.02 -9.69
N SER A 23 8.54 -13.63 -8.51
CA SER A 23 7.24 -13.91 -7.87
C SER A 23 6.50 -12.62 -7.46
N LEU A 24 7.25 -11.64 -6.97
CA LEU A 24 6.78 -10.28 -6.74
C LEU A 24 6.36 -9.64 -8.07
N ARG A 25 7.14 -9.85 -9.15
CA ARG A 25 6.88 -9.32 -10.49
C ARG A 25 5.71 -9.97 -11.24
N ILE A 26 5.23 -11.12 -10.84
CA ILE A 26 4.07 -11.74 -11.50
C ILE A 26 2.80 -11.69 -10.66
N GLY A 27 2.83 -10.96 -9.53
CA GLY A 27 1.66 -10.75 -8.67
C GLY A 27 1.10 -12.05 -8.08
N LYS A 28 1.92 -13.09 -7.95
CA LYS A 28 1.48 -14.41 -7.43
C LYS A 28 1.67 -14.56 -5.92
N LEU A 29 2.21 -13.53 -5.26
CA LEU A 29 2.64 -13.61 -3.88
C LEU A 29 1.59 -12.98 -2.95
N HIS A 30 0.79 -13.84 -2.30
CA HIS A 30 -0.18 -13.48 -1.26
C HIS A 30 0.24 -14.05 0.10
N GLU A 31 1.51 -13.88 0.44
CA GLU A 31 2.09 -14.37 1.68
C GLU A 31 2.87 -13.25 2.37
N ASN A 32 3.13 -13.43 3.67
CA ASN A 32 4.05 -12.57 4.38
C ASN A 32 5.48 -12.90 3.94
N ILE A 33 6.28 -11.87 3.73
CA ILE A 33 7.66 -11.99 3.24
C ILE A 33 8.57 -11.31 4.25
N GLU A 34 9.75 -11.91 4.42
CA GLU A 34 10.82 -11.37 5.21
C GLU A 34 12.11 -11.46 4.40
N VAL A 35 12.81 -10.34 4.29
CA VAL A 35 14.09 -10.21 3.60
C VAL A 35 15.08 -9.54 4.54
N HIS A 36 16.30 -10.05 4.57
CA HIS A 36 17.40 -9.46 5.32
C HIS A 36 18.50 -9.07 4.36
N HIS A 37 19.13 -7.92 4.59
CA HIS A 37 20.37 -7.58 3.91
C HIS A 37 21.52 -8.41 4.50
N MET A 38 22.41 -8.92 3.66
CA MET A 38 23.52 -9.77 4.10
C MET A 38 24.60 -8.97 4.83
N ASP A 39 24.91 -7.78 4.32
CA ASP A 39 26.01 -6.94 4.81
C ASP A 39 25.58 -5.81 5.76
N PHE A 40 24.27 -5.58 5.90
CA PHE A 40 23.72 -4.51 6.74
C PHE A 40 22.62 -5.09 7.63
N PRO A 41 22.41 -4.58 8.85
CA PRO A 41 21.35 -5.04 9.75
C PRO A 41 19.96 -4.51 9.31
N LEU A 42 19.69 -4.50 8.01
CA LEU A 42 18.43 -4.07 7.42
C LEU A 42 17.54 -5.30 7.22
N ARG A 43 16.29 -5.17 7.68
CA ARG A 43 15.27 -6.21 7.48
C ARG A 43 14.01 -5.57 6.94
N LEU A 44 13.51 -6.13 5.85
CA LEU A 44 12.27 -5.77 5.20
C LEU A 44 11.23 -6.86 5.47
N LEU A 45 10.07 -6.43 5.92
CA LEU A 45 8.88 -7.22 6.10
C LEU A 45 7.78 -6.73 5.19
N PHE A 46 7.14 -7.66 4.53
CA PHE A 46 5.90 -7.41 3.80
C PHE A 46 4.82 -8.25 4.43
N TYR A 47 3.73 -7.60 4.84
CA TYR A 47 2.55 -8.30 5.32
C TYR A 47 1.44 -8.20 4.29
N TRP A 48 0.97 -9.36 3.83
CA TRP A 48 -0.25 -9.43 3.05
C TRP A 48 -1.47 -9.30 3.99
N ASP A 49 -1.76 -8.07 4.38
CA ASP A 49 -2.88 -7.71 5.26
C ASP A 49 -3.80 -6.69 4.56
N PRO A 50 -4.50 -7.07 3.48
CA PRO A 50 -5.25 -6.15 2.65
C PRO A 50 -6.38 -5.41 3.39
N LEU A 51 -6.87 -5.97 4.50
CA LEU A 51 -7.89 -5.40 5.37
C LEU A 51 -7.32 -4.80 6.67
N LEU A 52 -6.01 -4.72 6.83
CA LEU A 52 -5.35 -4.16 8.02
C LEU A 52 -5.83 -4.80 9.34
N THR A 53 -6.13 -6.09 9.33
CA THR A 53 -6.65 -6.82 10.50
C THR A 53 -5.55 -7.26 11.46
N LEU A 54 -4.32 -7.41 10.97
CA LEU A 54 -3.14 -7.73 11.77
C LEU A 54 -2.49 -6.47 12.36
N LEU A 55 -2.54 -5.35 11.64
CA LEU A 55 -1.87 -4.10 12.04
C LEU A 55 -2.21 -3.62 13.46
N PRO A 56 -3.47 -3.63 13.96
CA PRO A 56 -3.78 -3.21 15.32
C PRO A 56 -2.99 -3.99 16.38
N LYS A 57 -2.84 -5.30 16.19
CA LYS A 57 -2.07 -6.15 17.10
C LYS A 57 -0.58 -5.80 17.06
N LEU A 58 -0.03 -5.57 15.87
CA LEU A 58 1.37 -5.17 15.70
C LEU A 58 1.64 -3.81 16.35
N LEU A 59 0.75 -2.83 16.14
CA LEU A 59 0.83 -1.52 16.78
C LEU A 59 0.84 -1.64 18.30
N SER A 60 -0.07 -2.42 18.89
CA SER A 60 -0.06 -2.65 20.34
C SER A 60 1.26 -3.26 20.82
N GLN A 61 1.82 -4.23 20.09
CA GLN A 61 3.10 -4.83 20.43
C GLN A 61 4.27 -3.85 20.38
N TRP A 62 4.27 -2.89 19.45
CA TRP A 62 5.29 -1.83 19.41
C TRP A 62 5.07 -0.81 20.53
N VAL A 63 3.84 -0.35 20.74
CA VAL A 63 3.49 0.59 21.82
C VAL A 63 3.89 0.05 23.20
N ASP A 64 3.64 -1.23 23.42
CA ASP A 64 3.97 -1.92 24.67
C ASP A 64 5.45 -2.35 24.75
N ASN A 65 6.28 -2.00 23.76
CA ASN A 65 7.70 -2.38 23.63
C ASN A 65 7.95 -3.91 23.69
N ILE A 66 6.96 -4.71 23.29
CA ILE A 66 7.07 -6.18 23.19
C ILE A 66 7.94 -6.56 21.99
N GLN A 67 7.91 -5.76 20.93
CA GLN A 67 8.69 -5.90 19.73
C GLN A 67 9.40 -4.57 19.42
N PRO A 68 10.58 -4.59 18.78
CA PRO A 68 11.24 -3.37 18.31
C PRO A 68 10.30 -2.55 17.42
N HIS A 69 10.40 -1.22 17.49
CA HIS A 69 9.66 -0.33 16.60
C HIS A 69 10.24 -0.40 15.19
N PRO A 70 9.41 -0.30 14.13
CA PRO A 70 9.95 -0.14 12.79
C PRO A 70 10.64 1.21 12.65
N ALA A 71 11.71 1.28 11.86
CA ALA A 71 12.26 2.58 11.44
C ALA A 71 11.29 3.28 10.46
N LEU A 72 10.71 2.49 9.55
CA LEU A 72 9.77 2.91 8.52
C LEU A 72 8.60 1.92 8.44
N LEU A 73 7.39 2.47 8.34
CA LEU A 73 6.15 1.73 8.14
C LEU A 73 5.37 2.37 6.99
N VAL A 74 5.22 1.65 5.87
CA VAL A 74 4.38 2.05 4.74
C VAL A 74 3.11 1.24 4.76
N ILE A 75 1.95 1.88 4.73
CA ILE A 75 0.62 1.25 4.84
C ILE A 75 -0.18 1.58 3.59
N GLY A 76 -0.70 0.56 2.92
CA GLY A 76 -1.70 0.73 1.86
C GLY A 76 -2.89 -0.21 2.06
N SER A 77 -4.10 0.34 1.96
CA SER A 77 -5.36 -0.41 2.02
C SER A 77 -6.50 0.42 1.42
N GLY A 78 -7.60 -0.23 1.04
CA GLY A 78 -8.79 0.44 0.52
C GLY A 78 -9.55 -0.40 -0.50
N LEU A 79 -8.90 -0.80 -1.61
CA LEU A 79 -9.62 -1.50 -2.68
C LEU A 79 -10.18 -2.87 -2.23
N HIS A 80 -9.49 -3.59 -1.33
CA HIS A 80 -10.05 -4.82 -0.75
C HIS A 80 -11.23 -4.57 0.20
N TRP A 81 -11.28 -3.40 0.86
CA TRP A 81 -12.45 -2.98 1.62
C TRP A 81 -13.63 -2.69 0.71
N MET A 82 -13.41 -1.97 -0.39
CA MET A 82 -14.46 -1.72 -1.39
C MET A 82 -15.04 -3.04 -1.92
N LYS A 83 -14.18 -4.03 -2.24
CA LYS A 83 -14.62 -5.36 -2.69
C LYS A 83 -15.47 -6.12 -1.68
N LYS A 84 -15.24 -5.91 -0.38
CA LYS A 84 -16.02 -6.55 0.69
C LYS A 84 -17.52 -6.19 0.62
N ALA A 85 -17.88 -5.06 -0.01
CA ALA A 85 -19.27 -4.66 -0.27
C ALA A 85 -20.08 -5.73 -1.02
N GLU A 86 -19.48 -6.42 -2.01
CA GLU A 86 -20.19 -7.43 -2.81
C GLU A 86 -20.43 -8.75 -2.08
N ALA A 87 -19.60 -9.08 -1.08
CA ALA A 87 -19.78 -10.30 -0.30
C ALA A 87 -20.96 -10.20 0.68
N VAL A 88 -21.46 -8.99 0.97
CA VAL A 88 -22.49 -8.71 1.98
C VAL A 88 -23.86 -8.43 1.35
N SER A 89 -24.20 -9.16 0.27
CA SER A 89 -25.56 -9.41 -0.25
C SER A 89 -26.00 -8.59 -1.48
N PRO A 90 -26.41 -9.27 -2.58
CA PRO A 90 -27.32 -8.71 -3.59
C PRO A 90 -28.80 -8.79 -3.16
N LYS A 91 -29.15 -9.25 -1.95
CA LYS A 91 -30.51 -9.74 -1.64
C LYS A 91 -31.13 -9.35 -0.30
N SER A 92 -30.53 -8.49 0.52
CA SER A 92 -31.14 -8.09 1.81
C SER A 92 -31.20 -6.58 1.95
N PHE A 93 -32.41 -6.04 1.89
CA PHE A 93 -32.78 -4.64 2.10
C PHE A 93 -32.76 -4.20 3.57
N GLU A 94 -32.13 -4.97 4.47
CA GLU A 94 -32.05 -4.66 5.89
C GLU A 94 -30.60 -4.29 6.26
N SER A 95 -30.39 -2.98 6.36
CA SER A 95 -29.24 -2.24 6.92
C SER A 95 -27.85 -2.90 6.89
N SER A 96 -27.34 -3.30 5.71
CA SER A 96 -25.92 -3.59 5.59
C SER A 96 -25.12 -2.30 5.77
N THR A 97 -24.32 -2.22 6.84
CA THR A 97 -23.30 -1.18 7.01
C THR A 97 -22.48 -1.11 5.72
N SER A 98 -22.38 0.07 5.10
CA SER A 98 -21.65 0.22 3.84
C SER A 98 -20.21 -0.27 4.00
N ALA A 99 -19.57 -0.73 2.91
CA ALA A 99 -18.15 -1.12 2.99
C ALA A 99 -17.26 0.02 3.47
N PHE A 100 -17.59 1.26 3.11
CA PHE A 100 -16.91 2.45 3.59
C PHE A 100 -17.13 2.65 5.10
N ASP A 101 -18.35 2.45 5.63
CA ASP A 101 -18.59 2.53 7.07
C ASP A 101 -17.80 1.47 7.85
N SER A 102 -17.73 0.24 7.31
CA SER A 102 -16.93 -0.84 7.92
C SER A 102 -15.44 -0.49 7.91
N PHE A 103 -14.93 0.04 6.81
CA PHE A 103 -13.56 0.54 6.70
C PHE A 103 -13.31 1.67 7.71
N ARG A 104 -14.18 2.69 7.74
CA ARG A 104 -14.08 3.82 8.64
C ARG A 104 -14.04 3.37 10.11
N GLN A 105 -14.96 2.51 10.52
CA GLN A 105 -15.01 1.97 11.88
C GLN A 105 -13.74 1.19 12.22
N HIS A 106 -13.27 0.34 11.29
CA HIS A 106 -12.04 -0.44 11.47
C HIS A 106 -10.83 0.47 11.63
N MET A 107 -10.64 1.44 10.73
CA MET A 107 -9.56 2.42 10.82
C MET A 107 -9.64 3.19 12.15
N MET A 108 -10.80 3.76 12.48
CA MET A 108 -10.99 4.52 13.72
C MET A 108 -10.61 3.74 14.99
N SER A 109 -10.67 2.40 14.97
CA SER A 109 -10.33 1.56 16.12
C SER A 109 -8.83 1.56 16.49
N PHE A 110 -7.93 1.77 15.53
CA PHE A 110 -6.47 1.70 15.77
C PHE A 110 -5.72 2.94 15.33
N LEU A 111 -6.40 3.87 14.65
CA LEU A 111 -5.83 5.13 14.20
C LEU A 111 -5.13 5.93 15.33
N PRO A 112 -5.69 6.09 16.55
CA PRO A 112 -4.98 6.75 17.65
C PRO A 112 -3.65 6.07 18.03
N LEU A 113 -3.58 4.74 17.97
CA LEU A 113 -2.33 4.00 18.19
C LEU A 113 -1.33 4.27 17.06
N LEU A 114 -1.81 4.36 15.82
CA LEU A 114 -0.99 4.70 14.67
C LEU A 114 -0.39 6.11 14.79
N ALA A 115 -1.18 7.10 15.20
CA ALA A 115 -0.71 8.47 15.43
C ALA A 115 0.29 8.55 16.61
N TRP A 116 0.12 7.72 17.64
CA TRP A 116 1.12 7.62 18.71
C TRP A 116 2.43 6.99 18.20
N GLN A 117 2.34 5.92 17.41
CA GLN A 117 3.49 5.25 16.81
C GLN A 117 4.28 6.17 15.88
N ALA A 118 3.61 7.11 15.20
CA ALA A 118 4.25 8.09 14.31
C ALA A 118 5.30 8.98 15.01
N LYS A 119 5.28 9.05 16.35
CA LYS A 119 6.27 9.81 17.12
C LYS A 119 7.65 9.15 17.17
N SER A 120 7.73 7.84 16.90
CA SER A 120 8.98 7.06 16.95
C SER A 120 9.29 6.29 15.67
N THR A 121 8.32 6.17 14.78
CA THR A 121 8.45 5.49 13.48
C THR A 121 8.02 6.45 12.38
N GLN A 122 8.79 6.52 11.29
CA GLN A 122 8.30 7.21 10.10
C GLN A 122 7.17 6.40 9.48
N ILE A 123 5.96 6.96 9.42
CA ILE A 123 4.79 6.29 8.86
C ILE A 123 4.39 6.97 7.56
N ILE A 124 4.27 6.17 6.50
CA ILE A 124 3.76 6.59 5.20
C ILE A 124 2.44 5.87 4.94
N LEU A 125 1.37 6.62 4.79
CA LEU A 125 0.06 6.10 4.44
C LEU A 125 -0.21 6.37 2.96
N LEU A 126 -0.35 5.30 2.19
CA LEU A 126 -0.62 5.34 0.75
C LEU A 126 -2.11 5.58 0.51
N LEU A 127 -2.41 6.65 -0.22
CA LEU A 127 -3.74 6.83 -0.80
C LEU A 127 -3.90 5.90 -2.01
N GLN A 128 -5.15 5.62 -2.37
CA GLN A 128 -5.44 4.80 -3.54
C GLN A 128 -5.33 5.63 -4.82
N ASP A 129 -4.66 5.05 -5.82
CA ASP A 129 -4.66 5.56 -7.18
C ASP A 129 -6.07 5.54 -7.77
N HIS A 130 -6.40 6.58 -8.53
CA HIS A 130 -7.50 6.59 -9.46
C HIS A 130 -7.35 5.48 -10.48
N VAL A 131 -8.48 4.91 -10.88
CA VAL A 131 -8.56 3.86 -11.87
C VAL A 131 -9.07 4.41 -13.19
N GLN A 132 -8.75 3.72 -14.28
CA GLN A 132 -9.37 3.97 -15.56
C GLN A 132 -10.77 3.35 -15.59
N GLU A 133 -11.78 4.09 -15.11
CA GLU A 133 -13.16 3.58 -14.97
C GLU A 133 -13.70 2.94 -16.25
N SER A 134 -13.38 3.53 -17.42
CA SER A 134 -13.79 2.99 -18.73
C SER A 134 -13.24 1.59 -19.06
N GLN A 135 -12.18 1.15 -18.38
CA GLN A 135 -11.53 -0.15 -18.57
C GLN A 135 -11.84 -1.13 -17.43
N ILE A 136 -12.57 -0.71 -16.38
CA ILE A 136 -12.92 -1.57 -15.25
C ILE A 136 -13.76 -2.76 -15.73
N PHE A 137 -13.40 -3.96 -15.26
CA PHE A 137 -14.14 -5.17 -15.60
C PHE A 137 -15.61 -5.01 -15.18
N LYS A 138 -16.55 -5.46 -16.03
CA LYS A 138 -18.00 -5.31 -15.79
C LYS A 138 -18.45 -5.72 -14.38
N LYS A 139 -17.89 -6.81 -13.86
CA LYS A 139 -18.19 -7.34 -12.52
C LYS A 139 -17.70 -6.45 -11.36
N TYR A 140 -16.97 -5.37 -11.63
CA TYR A 140 -16.40 -4.48 -10.62
C TYR A 140 -16.81 -3.01 -10.80
N LEU A 141 -17.64 -2.69 -11.79
CA LEU A 141 -18.05 -1.30 -12.10
C LEU A 141 -18.76 -0.61 -10.93
N ASN A 142 -19.48 -1.36 -10.10
CA ASN A 142 -20.18 -0.82 -8.93
C ASN A 142 -19.32 -0.82 -7.67
N ILE A 143 -18.09 -1.34 -7.73
CA ILE A 143 -17.15 -1.42 -6.61
C ILE A 143 -16.11 -0.31 -6.73
N TYR A 144 -15.46 -0.25 -7.89
CA TYR A 144 -14.31 0.62 -8.12
C TYR A 144 -14.72 1.77 -9.03
N SER A 145 -14.84 2.94 -8.43
CA SER A 145 -14.97 4.23 -9.12
C SER A 145 -14.06 5.23 -8.41
N ASN A 146 -13.61 6.25 -9.14
CA ASN A 146 -12.78 7.33 -8.61
C ASN A 146 -13.53 8.09 -7.53
N ASN A 147 -14.85 8.27 -7.66
CA ASN A 147 -15.68 8.84 -6.58
C ASN A 147 -15.68 7.97 -5.31
N ASN A 148 -15.67 6.64 -5.44
CA ASN A 148 -15.56 5.77 -4.27
C ASN A 148 -14.14 5.79 -3.69
N ILE A 149 -13.12 5.81 -4.54
CA ILE A 149 -11.71 5.98 -4.12
C ILE A 149 -11.50 7.28 -3.35
N ASP A 150 -12.04 8.39 -3.86
CA ASP A 150 -11.96 9.71 -3.23
C ASP A 150 -12.62 9.73 -1.85
N GLN A 151 -13.69 8.97 -1.62
CA GLN A 151 -14.29 8.86 -0.28
C GLN A 151 -13.33 8.24 0.73
N TYR A 152 -12.61 7.18 0.34
CA TYR A 152 -11.62 6.52 1.21
C TYR A 152 -10.41 7.42 1.42
N ASN A 153 -9.89 8.01 0.34
CA ASN A 153 -8.73 8.90 0.39
C ASN A 153 -9.02 10.13 1.25
N THR A 154 -10.18 10.78 1.06
CA THR A 154 -10.60 11.96 1.85
C THR A 154 -10.70 11.63 3.34
N PHE A 155 -11.25 10.46 3.70
CA PHE A 155 -11.29 10.04 5.09
C PHE A 155 -9.88 9.90 5.69
N LEU A 156 -8.96 9.24 4.98
CA LEU A 156 -7.58 9.10 5.44
C LEU A 156 -6.87 10.44 5.55
N SER A 157 -7.03 11.32 4.56
CA SER A 157 -6.43 12.66 4.53
C SER A 157 -6.91 13.53 5.69
N ASN A 158 -8.22 13.55 5.94
CA ASN A 158 -8.79 14.29 7.06
C ASN A 158 -8.32 13.74 8.40
N TYR A 159 -8.14 12.42 8.51
CA TYR A 159 -7.73 11.80 9.75
C TYR A 159 -6.28 12.14 10.13
N VAL A 160 -5.35 12.00 9.19
CA VAL A 160 -3.92 12.22 9.48
C VAL A 160 -3.55 13.70 9.51
N SER A 161 -4.46 14.58 9.11
CA SER A 161 -4.28 16.03 9.24
C SER A 161 -3.93 16.40 10.69
N GLY A 162 -2.75 16.97 10.89
CA GLY A 162 -2.25 17.35 12.22
C GLY A 162 -1.55 16.21 12.99
N THR A 163 -1.24 15.09 12.34
CA THR A 163 -0.39 14.02 12.87
C THR A 163 0.97 14.01 12.18
N ASP A 164 1.94 13.27 12.73
CA ASP A 164 3.27 13.06 12.11
C ASP A 164 3.26 12.00 10.99
N ILE A 165 2.08 11.52 10.58
CA ILE A 165 1.92 10.53 9.51
C ILE A 165 2.03 11.23 8.15
N THR A 166 2.94 10.75 7.31
CA THR A 166 3.08 11.24 5.93
C THR A 166 2.01 10.60 5.05
N LEU A 167 1.28 11.41 4.30
CA LEU A 167 0.43 10.92 3.21
C LEU A 167 1.23 10.86 1.92
N TRP A 168 1.14 9.73 1.24
CA TRP A 168 1.52 9.67 -0.15
C TRP A 168 0.27 9.57 -1.01
N ASP A 169 -0.07 10.69 -1.66
CA ASP A 169 -1.02 10.70 -2.75
C ASP A 169 -0.31 10.30 -4.04
N SER A 170 -0.67 9.13 -4.58
CA SER A 170 -0.12 8.62 -5.83
C SER A 170 -0.91 9.09 -7.06
N ASN A 171 -1.95 9.91 -6.89
CA ASN A 171 -2.66 10.64 -7.96
C ASN A 171 -1.86 11.86 -8.46
N ILE A 172 -0.60 11.62 -8.80
CA ILE A 172 0.35 12.63 -9.29
C ILE A 172 0.34 12.66 -10.82
N PRO A 173 0.84 13.74 -11.46
CA PRO A 173 0.92 13.82 -12.93
C PRO A 173 1.60 12.62 -13.61
N PHE A 174 2.48 11.91 -12.90
CA PHE A 174 3.09 10.67 -13.39
C PHE A 174 2.05 9.53 -13.57
N SER A 175 1.11 9.36 -12.63
CA SER A 175 0.10 8.30 -12.74
C SER A 175 -0.83 8.55 -13.93
N ASP A 176 -1.23 9.80 -14.14
CA ASP A 176 -1.97 10.25 -15.32
C ASP A 176 -1.22 9.95 -16.63
N ALA A 177 0.07 10.27 -16.67
CA ALA A 177 0.92 9.99 -17.83
C ALA A 177 1.05 8.48 -18.09
N TYR A 178 1.23 7.68 -17.04
CA TYR A 178 1.28 6.21 -17.14
C TYR A 178 -0.04 5.66 -17.70
N TYR A 179 -1.19 6.11 -17.19
CA TYR A 179 -2.50 5.65 -17.66
C TYR A 179 -2.81 6.14 -19.07
N LEU A 180 -2.42 7.36 -19.44
CA LEU A 180 -2.52 7.86 -20.80
C LEU A 180 -1.72 6.98 -21.78
N GLN A 181 -0.46 6.67 -21.43
CA GLN A 181 0.38 5.79 -22.23
C GLN A 181 -0.22 4.39 -22.35
N CYS A 182 -0.84 3.88 -21.29
CA CYS A 182 -1.54 2.61 -21.31
C CYS A 182 -2.73 2.59 -22.29
N ARG A 183 -3.52 3.68 -22.33
CA ARG A 183 -4.64 3.81 -23.28
C ARG A 183 -4.18 3.89 -24.73
N GLN A 184 -3.10 4.62 -24.98
CA GLN A 184 -2.59 4.83 -26.34
C GLN A 184 -1.91 3.58 -26.90
N ALA A 185 -1.12 2.88 -26.08
CA ALA A 185 -0.26 1.83 -26.56
C ALA A 185 -0.81 0.41 -26.33
N TYR A 186 -1.81 0.24 -25.45
CA TYR A 186 -2.34 -1.07 -25.02
C TYR A 186 -1.24 -2.10 -24.71
N LYS A 187 -0.09 -1.63 -24.20
CA LYS A 187 1.08 -2.46 -23.96
C LYS A 187 0.83 -3.34 -22.74
N ASN A 188 0.75 -4.65 -22.97
CA ASN A 188 0.92 -5.64 -21.92
C ASN A 188 2.21 -6.38 -22.22
N SER A 189 3.18 -6.28 -21.32
CA SER A 189 4.42 -7.04 -21.45
C SER A 189 4.26 -8.38 -20.72
N TYR A 190 4.95 -9.41 -21.21
CA TYR A 190 4.90 -10.75 -20.60
C TYR A 190 5.41 -10.75 -19.16
N ASP A 191 6.40 -9.92 -18.88
CA ASP A 191 7.01 -9.71 -17.56
C ASP A 191 6.20 -8.73 -16.67
N MET A 192 5.04 -8.28 -17.14
CA MET A 192 4.14 -7.35 -16.42
C MET A 192 4.76 -5.97 -16.11
N SER A 193 5.92 -5.64 -16.72
CA SER A 193 6.51 -4.28 -16.69
C SER A 193 5.49 -3.22 -17.11
N TRP A 194 4.71 -3.50 -18.15
CA TRP A 194 3.48 -2.80 -18.50
C TRP A 194 2.29 -3.73 -18.30
N ASN A 195 1.26 -3.25 -17.59
CA ASN A 195 0.07 -4.04 -17.24
C ASN A 195 -1.23 -3.31 -17.63
N CYS A 196 -1.29 -2.77 -18.84
CA CYS A 196 -2.36 -1.87 -19.27
C CYS A 196 -3.73 -2.53 -19.44
N ALA A 197 -3.81 -3.87 -19.55
CA ALA A 197 -5.09 -4.60 -19.58
C ALA A 197 -5.70 -4.82 -18.19
N ASN A 198 -4.95 -4.57 -17.11
CA ASN A 198 -5.45 -4.71 -15.75
C ASN A 198 -5.75 -3.33 -15.16
N PRO A 199 -7.03 -2.92 -15.08
CA PRO A 199 -7.42 -1.59 -14.62
C PRO A 199 -7.23 -1.39 -13.11
N LEU A 200 -6.84 -2.43 -12.36
CA LEU A 200 -6.70 -2.42 -10.90
C LEU A 200 -5.25 -2.57 -10.42
N HIS A 201 -4.32 -2.91 -11.32
CA HIS A 201 -2.94 -3.17 -10.95
C HIS A 201 -2.00 -2.49 -11.95
N SER A 202 -1.26 -1.50 -11.48
CA SER A 202 -0.18 -0.86 -12.25
C SER A 202 0.94 -1.88 -12.56
N GLY A 203 1.63 -1.68 -13.68
CA GLY A 203 2.80 -2.48 -14.05
C GLY A 203 4.04 -2.07 -13.27
N TYR A 204 5.10 -2.88 -13.34
CA TYR A 204 6.31 -2.63 -12.53
C TYR A 204 6.96 -1.30 -12.82
N VAL A 205 6.92 -0.79 -14.05
CA VAL A 205 7.52 0.51 -14.34
C VAL A 205 6.91 1.63 -13.48
N ALA A 206 5.59 1.58 -13.25
CA ALA A 206 4.91 2.54 -12.38
C ALA A 206 5.28 2.32 -10.91
N VAL A 207 5.28 1.06 -10.45
CA VAL A 207 5.61 0.71 -9.07
C VAL A 207 7.06 1.04 -8.72
N GLU A 208 8.02 0.73 -9.59
CA GLU A 208 9.44 1.05 -9.42
C GLU A 208 9.67 2.56 -9.42
N THR A 209 8.97 3.30 -10.27
CA THR A 209 9.03 4.77 -10.27
C THR A 209 8.49 5.36 -8.98
N TYR A 210 7.34 4.87 -8.52
CA TYR A 210 6.75 5.22 -7.24
C TYR A 210 7.70 4.95 -6.07
N VAL A 211 8.28 3.75 -6.00
CA VAL A 211 9.26 3.41 -4.96
C VAL A 211 10.49 4.31 -5.05
N SER A 212 10.97 4.63 -6.24
CA SER A 212 12.10 5.55 -6.43
C SER A 212 11.77 6.96 -5.93
N MET A 213 10.55 7.44 -6.16
CA MET A 213 10.09 8.74 -5.64
C MET A 213 10.08 8.75 -4.10
N LEU A 214 9.57 7.70 -3.46
CA LEU A 214 9.63 7.59 -2.01
C LEU A 214 11.05 7.53 -1.47
N LEU A 215 11.88 6.68 -2.08
CA LEU A 215 13.27 6.53 -1.63
C LEU A 215 14.01 7.85 -1.75
N ASN A 216 13.79 8.59 -2.84
CA ASN A 216 14.34 9.94 -2.98
C ASN A 216 13.84 10.87 -1.88
N ASP A 217 12.53 10.88 -1.58
CA ASP A 217 11.99 11.74 -0.52
C ASP A 217 12.60 11.41 0.87
N ILE A 218 12.70 10.13 1.19
CA ILE A 218 13.25 9.65 2.47
C ILE A 218 14.77 9.89 2.54
N CYS A 219 15.49 9.63 1.45
CA CYS A 219 16.96 9.61 1.45
C CYS A 219 17.61 10.93 1.07
N ASN A 220 16.94 11.82 0.32
CA ASN A 220 17.52 13.09 -0.13
C ASN A 220 18.15 13.92 1.01
N PRO A 221 17.55 14.03 2.21
CA PRO A 221 18.16 14.76 3.32
C PRO A 221 19.48 14.16 3.82
N PHE A 222 19.70 12.87 3.55
CA PHE A 222 20.87 12.09 4.00
C PHE A 222 21.83 11.74 2.86
N LEU A 223 21.49 12.10 1.62
CA LEU A 223 22.25 11.71 0.45
C LEU A 223 23.58 12.47 0.41
N HIS A 224 24.67 11.75 0.62
CA HIS A 224 26.02 12.22 0.40
C HIS A 224 26.53 11.64 -0.92
N LEU A 225 26.81 12.51 -1.89
CA LEU A 225 27.17 12.10 -3.26
C LEU A 225 28.48 11.29 -3.34
N ASP A 226 29.32 11.38 -2.31
CA ASP A 226 30.60 10.67 -2.17
C ASP A 226 30.47 9.31 -1.47
N SER A 227 29.39 9.06 -0.73
CA SER A 227 29.16 7.82 0.01
C SER A 227 28.29 6.82 -0.77
N GLY A 228 27.40 7.31 -1.62
CA GLY A 228 26.47 6.47 -2.40
C GLY A 228 25.40 5.77 -1.56
N TYR A 229 25.24 6.16 -0.30
CA TYR A 229 24.18 5.69 0.59
C TYR A 229 23.52 6.86 1.34
N CYS A 230 22.22 6.70 1.56
CA CYS A 230 21.53 7.12 2.78
C CYS A 230 21.54 5.89 3.73
#